data_AF-A0A7W9BUX8-F1
#
_entry.id   AF-A0A7W9BUX8-F1
#
_cell.length_a   1.000
_cell.length_b   1.000
_cell.length_c   1.000
_cell.angle_alpha   90.00
_cell.angle_beta   90.00
_cell.angle_gamma   90.00
#
_symmetry.space_group_name_H-M   'P 1'
#
loop_
_entity.id
_entity.type
_entity.pdbx_description
1 polymer ?
#
loop_
_entity_poly.entity_id
_entity_poly.type
_entity_poly.pdbx_seq_one_letter_code
_entity_poly.pdbx_strand_id
1 'polypeptide(L)'
;MTDQTPDQIPTDQPLAEQAQAASEQTAADQAAATSDTPPDRLSTNPKSPFFIPEHLQRGVGIVFNGVEKTNVDEYCISEGWVKMAVGRTLDRKGNPMTITLKGKVEPYYRDTAAAAEDA
;
A
#
# COMPACT_ATOMS: atom_id res chain seq x y z
N MET A 1 -55.22 22.97 -42.45
CA MET A 1 -54.26 22.34 -43.38
C MET A 1 -52.92 23.05 -43.22
N THR A 2 -51.82 22.29 -43.29
CA THR A 2 -50.39 22.63 -43.10
C THR A 2 -50.02 23.04 -41.67
N ASP A 3 -49.52 22.12 -40.85
CA ASP A 3 -48.18 21.47 -40.85
C ASP A 3 -47.09 22.44 -40.39
N GLN A 4 -46.41 22.08 -39.29
CA GLN A 4 -44.95 21.93 -39.16
C GLN A 4 -44.55 22.20 -37.69
N THR A 5 -44.40 21.14 -36.89
CA THR A 5 -43.66 21.18 -35.61
C THR A 5 -42.47 20.24 -35.75
N PRO A 6 -41.23 20.71 -35.50
CA PRO A 6 -40.03 19.93 -35.76
C PRO A 6 -39.74 18.89 -34.67
N ASP A 7 -39.36 17.70 -35.15
CA ASP A 7 -38.23 16.85 -34.74
C ASP A 7 -37.52 17.18 -33.41
N GLN A 8 -37.60 16.26 -32.44
CA GLN A 8 -36.49 15.81 -31.56
C GLN A 8 -36.91 14.57 -30.72
N ILE A 9 -36.51 13.37 -31.16
CA ILE A 9 -35.68 12.32 -30.49
C ILE A 9 -35.93 12.12 -28.95
N PRO A 10 -36.14 10.88 -28.43
CA PRO A 10 -35.12 9.82 -28.49
C PRO A 10 -35.57 8.37 -28.66
N THR A 11 -34.69 7.65 -29.37
CA THR A 11 -34.58 6.19 -29.42
C THR A 11 -34.39 5.60 -28.01
N ASP A 12 -35.45 4.98 -27.50
CA ASP A 12 -35.37 4.07 -26.35
C ASP A 12 -34.75 2.75 -26.83
N GLN A 13 -33.47 2.55 -26.52
CA GLN A 13 -32.81 1.26 -26.63
C GLN A 13 -33.18 0.42 -25.40
N PRO A 14 -33.81 -0.76 -25.55
CA PRO A 14 -34.10 -1.60 -24.40
C PRO A 14 -32.83 -2.24 -23.86
N LEU A 15 -32.63 -1.95 -22.57
CA LEU A 15 -31.70 -2.48 -21.60
C LEU A 15 -31.75 -4.03 -21.56
N ALA A 16 -30.75 -4.68 -22.14
CA ALA A 16 -30.49 -6.11 -21.95
C ALA A 16 -29.10 -6.31 -21.34
N GLU A 17 -29.10 -6.35 -20.00
CA GLU A 17 -28.49 -7.45 -19.23
C GLU A 17 -27.00 -7.72 -19.48
N GLN A 18 -26.15 -6.81 -19.00
CA GLN A 18 -24.74 -7.12 -18.76
C GLN A 18 -24.62 -7.91 -17.46
N ALA A 19 -24.43 -9.22 -17.60
CA ALA A 19 -24.10 -10.13 -16.52
C ALA A 19 -22.71 -9.79 -15.94
N GLN A 20 -22.70 -9.05 -14.83
CA GLN A 20 -21.54 -8.84 -13.98
C GLN A 20 -21.34 -10.07 -13.09
N ALA A 21 -20.42 -10.96 -13.49
CA ALA A 21 -19.84 -11.97 -12.61
C ALA A 21 -18.37 -12.19 -12.97
N ALA A 22 -17.50 -11.87 -12.00
CA ALA A 22 -16.10 -12.26 -11.90
C ALA A 22 -15.10 -11.67 -12.92
N SER A 23 -14.70 -10.40 -12.73
CA SER A 23 -13.31 -9.93 -12.97
C SER A 23 -13.08 -8.46 -12.56
N GLU A 24 -13.61 -8.02 -11.41
CA GLU A 24 -13.48 -6.61 -10.96
C GLU A 24 -12.49 -6.41 -9.80
N GLN A 25 -11.52 -7.30 -9.61
CA GLN A 25 -10.49 -7.13 -8.59
C GLN A 25 -9.09 -7.30 -9.19
N THR A 26 -8.70 -6.36 -10.06
CA THR A 26 -7.30 -6.22 -10.52
C THR A 26 -6.88 -4.77 -10.81
N ALA A 27 -7.77 -3.77 -10.70
CA ALA A 27 -7.46 -2.42 -11.19
C ALA A 27 -7.64 -1.25 -10.20
N ALA A 28 -7.94 -1.50 -8.92
CA ALA A 28 -8.05 -0.44 -7.91
C ALA A 28 -6.80 -0.25 -7.02
N ASP A 29 -5.79 -1.12 -7.14
CA ASP A 29 -4.58 -1.11 -6.29
C ASP A 29 -3.45 -0.19 -6.81
N GLN A 30 -3.65 0.49 -7.96
CA GLN A 30 -2.60 1.32 -8.60
C GLN A 30 -2.96 2.80 -8.79
N ALA A 31 -3.98 3.33 -8.11
CA ALA A 31 -4.48 4.69 -8.36
C ALA A 31 -4.00 5.78 -7.37
N ALA A 32 -2.87 5.60 -6.67
CA ALA A 32 -2.33 6.64 -5.80
C ALA A 32 -0.81 6.79 -5.92
N ALA A 33 -0.33 6.99 -7.15
CA ALA A 33 1.06 7.35 -7.44
C ALA A 33 1.41 8.81 -7.00
N THR A 34 1.07 9.16 -5.75
CA THR A 34 1.49 10.34 -4.96
C THR A 34 0.97 10.25 -3.51
N SER A 35 0.52 9.09 -3.00
CA SER A 35 0.06 9.02 -1.61
C SER A 35 1.24 9.00 -0.65
N ASP A 36 1.12 9.74 0.44
CA ASP A 36 1.97 9.65 1.64
C ASP A 36 1.80 8.33 2.40
N THR A 37 1.37 7.27 1.70
CA THR A 37 1.16 5.94 2.26
C THR A 37 2.25 4.99 1.76
N PRO A 38 2.94 4.28 2.67
CA PRO A 38 3.89 3.23 2.30
C PRO A 38 3.22 2.05 1.58
N PRO A 39 3.98 1.28 0.77
CA PRO A 39 3.45 0.10 0.09
C PRO A 39 3.07 -1.00 1.10
N ASP A 40 2.22 -1.94 0.67
CA ASP A 40 1.75 -3.08 1.49
C ASP A 40 2.90 -3.96 2.02
N ARG A 41 3.93 -4.15 1.19
CA ARG A 41 5.12 -4.93 1.53
C ARG A 41 6.38 -4.17 1.15
N LEU A 42 7.31 -4.08 2.10
CA LEU A 42 8.61 -3.45 1.89
C LEU A 42 9.68 -4.19 2.67
N SER A 43 10.84 -4.36 2.05
CA SER A 43 12.02 -4.94 2.68
C SER A 43 13.21 -3.98 2.60
N THR A 44 14.01 -3.93 3.67
CA THR A 44 15.29 -3.20 3.72
C THR A 44 16.43 -4.00 3.09
N ASN A 45 16.22 -5.29 2.83
CA ASN A 45 17.25 -6.17 2.30
C ASN A 45 17.32 -6.06 0.77
N PRO A 46 18.46 -5.63 0.19
CA PRO A 46 18.60 -5.44 -1.26
C PRO A 46 18.48 -6.73 -2.08
N LYS A 47 18.50 -7.90 -1.44
CA LYS A 47 18.32 -9.20 -2.10
C LYS A 47 16.85 -9.63 -2.17
N SER A 48 15.95 -8.91 -1.51
CA SER A 48 14.52 -9.21 -1.52
C SER A 48 13.86 -8.61 -2.78
N PRO A 49 12.87 -9.29 -3.39
CA PRO A 49 12.09 -8.72 -4.49
C PRO A 49 11.26 -7.50 -4.07
N PHE A 50 11.06 -7.29 -2.77
CA PHE A 50 10.32 -6.15 -2.22
C PHE A 50 11.24 -5.04 -1.71
N PHE A 51 12.48 -4.99 -2.20
CA PHE A 51 13.40 -3.89 -1.94
C PHE A 51 13.09 -2.72 -2.88
N ILE A 52 12.56 -1.64 -2.34
CA ILE A 52 12.24 -0.43 -3.10
C ILE A 52 13.01 0.75 -2.47
N PRO A 53 14.11 1.19 -3.09
CA PRO A 53 15.01 2.18 -2.48
C PRO A 53 14.34 3.54 -2.27
N GLU A 54 13.39 3.92 -3.13
CA GLU A 54 12.69 5.20 -3.06
C GLU A 54 11.91 5.37 -1.75
N HIS A 55 11.19 4.33 -1.32
CA HIS A 55 10.46 4.35 -0.04
C HIS A 55 11.42 4.33 1.16
N LEU A 56 12.51 3.57 1.05
CA LEU A 56 13.53 3.49 2.11
C LEU A 56 14.25 4.83 2.31
N GLN A 57 14.48 5.58 1.23
CA GLN A 57 15.13 6.89 1.27
C GLN A 57 14.27 7.96 1.96
N ARG A 58 12.94 7.93 1.76
CA ARG A 58 11.98 8.77 2.52
C ARG A 58 11.97 8.44 4.01
N GLY A 59 12.33 7.20 4.35
CA GLY A 59 12.31 6.68 5.71
C GLY A 59 10.92 6.21 6.11
N VAL A 60 10.80 4.92 6.44
CA VAL A 60 9.54 4.29 6.86
C VAL A 60 9.62 3.94 8.34
N GLY A 61 8.58 4.34 9.09
CA GLY A 61 8.30 3.90 10.45
C GLY A 61 7.12 2.93 10.46
N ILE A 62 7.06 2.04 11.45
CA ILE A 62 5.98 1.05 11.56
C ILE A 62 5.47 1.03 12.98
N VAL A 63 4.17 1.24 13.16
CA VAL A 63 3.49 0.96 14.42
C VAL A 63 3.01 -0.49 14.39
N PHE A 64 3.60 -1.33 15.24
CA PHE A 64 3.26 -2.74 15.36
C PHE A 64 2.54 -3.00 16.68
N ASN A 65 1.28 -3.47 16.61
CA ASN A 65 0.41 -3.66 17.78
C ASN A 65 0.36 -2.43 18.70
N GLY A 66 0.31 -1.23 18.11
CA GLY A 66 0.27 0.05 18.84
C GLY A 66 1.62 0.53 19.38
N VAL A 67 2.72 -0.17 19.09
CA VAL A 67 4.07 0.22 19.49
C VAL A 67 4.88 0.60 18.27
N GLU A 68 5.46 1.79 18.26
CA GLU A 68 6.38 2.20 17.20
C GLU A 68 7.65 1.34 17.19
N LYS A 69 7.99 0.84 16.02
CA LYS A 69 9.16 -0.01 15.74
C LYS A 69 9.95 0.58 14.57
N THR A 70 11.25 0.68 14.79
CA THR A 70 12.18 1.30 13.84
C THR A 70 13.23 0.32 13.31
N ASN A 71 13.36 -0.84 13.94
CA ASN A 71 14.30 -1.93 13.62
C ASN A 71 13.64 -3.04 12.80
N VAL A 72 12.69 -2.70 11.93
CA VAL A 72 11.98 -3.64 11.06
C VAL A 72 12.76 -3.82 9.77
N ASP A 73 13.07 -5.07 9.43
CA ASP A 73 13.75 -5.45 8.19
C ASP A 73 12.76 -5.69 7.05
N GLU A 74 11.58 -6.21 7.35
CA GLU A 74 10.52 -6.43 6.35
C GLU A 74 9.14 -6.42 7.01
N TYR A 75 8.11 -6.00 6.29
CA TYR A 75 6.73 -6.09 6.75
C TYR A 75 5.78 -6.45 5.60
N CYS A 76 4.62 -6.99 5.93
CA CYS A 76 3.49 -7.14 5.03
C CYS A 76 2.19 -6.80 5.79
N ILE A 77 1.43 -5.82 5.27
CA ILE A 77 0.17 -5.38 5.90
C ILE A 77 -0.93 -6.42 5.65
N SER A 78 -1.07 -6.88 4.41
CA SER A 78 -2.09 -7.86 4.00
C SER A 78 -2.00 -9.18 4.76
N GLU A 79 -0.78 -9.68 5.00
CA GLU A 79 -0.55 -10.89 5.78
C GLU A 79 -0.41 -10.61 7.30
N GLY A 80 -0.29 -9.33 7.70
CA GLY A 80 -0.24 -8.91 9.09
C GLY A 80 1.00 -9.39 9.84
N TRP A 81 2.19 -9.23 9.28
CA TRP A 81 3.43 -9.59 9.97
C TRP A 81 4.57 -8.59 9.74
N VAL A 82 5.48 -8.57 10.70
CA VAL A 82 6.75 -7.83 10.64
C VAL A 82 7.90 -8.76 10.94
N LYS A 83 9.02 -8.56 10.26
CA LYS A 83 10.30 -9.21 10.52
C LYS A 83 11.26 -8.16 11.07
N MET A 84 11.74 -8.40 12.28
CA MET A 84 12.47 -7.42 13.07
C MET A 84 13.79 -7.99 13.53
N ALA A 85 14.86 -7.20 13.42
CA ALA A 85 16.14 -7.51 14.03
C ALA A 85 16.07 -7.44 15.56
N VAL A 86 16.49 -8.50 16.24
CA VAL A 86 16.51 -8.60 17.71
C VAL A 86 17.90 -8.29 18.23
N GLY A 87 18.00 -7.19 18.99
CA GLY A 87 19.25 -6.78 19.61
C GLY A 87 20.34 -6.46 18.59
N ARG A 88 21.59 -6.78 18.93
CA ARG A 88 22.78 -6.53 18.09
C ARG A 88 23.43 -7.81 17.57
N THR A 89 22.74 -8.94 17.71
CA THR A 89 23.28 -10.25 17.38
C THR A 89 23.22 -10.49 15.88
N LEU A 90 24.28 -11.07 15.32
CA LEU A 90 24.38 -11.42 13.90
C LEU A 90 24.35 -12.95 13.72
N ASP A 91 23.87 -13.40 12.57
CA ASP A 91 23.93 -14.80 12.13
C ASP A 91 25.34 -15.18 11.63
N ARG A 92 25.54 -16.44 11.22
CA ARG A 92 26.82 -16.93 10.67
C ARG A 92 27.29 -16.17 9.42
N LYS A 93 26.37 -15.54 8.70
CA LYS A 93 26.60 -14.80 7.46
C LYS A 93 26.76 -13.29 7.71
N GLY A 94 26.71 -12.84 8.96
CA GLY A 94 26.82 -11.43 9.35
C GLY A 94 25.53 -10.62 9.21
N ASN A 95 24.38 -11.26 8.93
CA ASN A 95 23.10 -10.56 8.90
C ASN A 95 22.53 -10.43 10.31
N PRO A 96 21.75 -9.38 10.62
CA PRO A 96 21.07 -9.28 11.90
C PRO A 96 20.17 -10.50 12.13
N MET A 97 20.15 -10.97 13.38
CA MET A 97 19.23 -12.03 13.79
C MET A 97 17.82 -11.45 13.84
N THR A 98 16.92 -12.00 13.03
CA THR A 98 15.55 -11.50 12.90
C THR A 98 14.52 -12.46 13.46
N ILE A 99 13.43 -11.93 14.03
CA ILE A 99 12.22 -12.68 14.36
C ILE A 99 11.04 -12.17 13.55
N THR A 100 10.13 -13.06 13.19
CA THR A 100 8.86 -12.70 12.58
C THR A 100 7.78 -12.66 13.65
N LEU A 101 7.08 -11.52 13.74
CA LEU A 101 5.96 -11.30 14.65
C LEU A 101 4.70 -11.05 13.84
N LYS A 102 3.58 -11.66 14.24
CA LYS A 102 2.27 -11.46 13.62
C LYS A 102 1.44 -10.48 14.45
N GLY A 103 0.69 -9.61 13.78
CA GLY A 103 -0.11 -8.58 14.44
C GLY A 103 -0.55 -7.48 13.51
N LYS A 104 -1.11 -6.41 14.11
CA LYS A 104 -1.51 -5.22 13.39
C LYS A 104 -0.28 -4.44 12.95
N VAL A 105 -0.17 -4.15 11.65
CA VAL A 105 0.96 -3.44 11.04
C VAL A 105 0.44 -2.15 10.42
N GLU A 106 0.93 -1.01 10.90
CA GLU A 106 0.56 0.32 10.39
C GLU A 106 1.84 1.07 9.99
N PRO A 107 2.23 1.01 8.70
CA PRO A 107 3.40 1.73 8.22
C PRO A 107 3.05 3.20 7.91
N TYR A 108 4.01 4.09 8.14
CA TYR A 108 3.91 5.51 7.81
C TYR A 108 5.28 6.03 7.36
N TYR A 109 5.31 7.14 6.59
CA TYR A 109 6.58 7.80 6.29
C TYR A 109 6.98 8.75 7.40
N ARG A 110 8.29 8.84 7.66
CA ARG A 110 8.84 9.74 8.68
C ARG A 110 8.94 11.19 8.19
N ASP A 111 8.96 11.41 6.88
CA ASP A 111 9.04 12.74 6.27
C ASP A 111 7.78 13.59 6.54
N THR A 112 6.61 12.97 6.55
CA THR A 112 5.31 13.60 6.83
C THR A 112 5.12 13.91 8.32
N ALA A 113 5.70 13.11 9.22
CA ALA A 113 5.66 13.39 10.66
C ALA A 113 6.53 14.60 11.06
N ALA A 114 7.67 14.82 10.38
CA ALA A 114 8.57 15.93 10.69
C ALA A 114 8.01 17.31 10.32
N ALA A 115 7.01 17.39 9.44
CA ALA A 115 6.39 18.65 9.04
C ALA A 115 5.47 19.27 10.12
N ALA A 116 5.16 18.55 11.21
CA ALA A 116 4.20 19.00 12.22
C ALA A 116 4.83 19.59 13.50
N GLU A 117 6.15 19.46 13.73
CA GLU A 117 6.78 19.88 15.00
C GLU A 117 7.59 21.19 14.94
N ASP A 118 7.63 21.89 13.79
CA ASP A 118 8.40 23.13 13.61
C ASP A 118 7.54 24.31 13.07
N ALA A 119 6.32 24.46 13.60
CA ALA A 119 5.40 25.57 13.28
C ALA A 119 4.84 26.26 14.53
#